data_AF-A0A438HCN5-F1
#
_entry.id   AF-A0A438HCN5-F1
#
_cell.length_a   1.000
_cell.length_b   1.000
_cell.length_c   1.000
_cell.angle_alpha   90.00
_cell.angle_beta   90.00
_cell.angle_gamma   90.00
#
_symmetry.space_group_name_H-M   'P 1'
#
loop_
_entity.id
_entity.type
_entity.pdbx_description
1 polymer ?
#
loop_
_entity_poly.entity_id
_entity_poly.type
_entity_poly.pdbx_seq_one_letter_code
_entity_poly.pdbx_strand_id
1 'polypeptide(L)'
;MGRIKVNGEWLVEEQEVKEGIVNSFQQLLTEDMVWQADIGNIQVGCISQQDAESLEVPFAEIEIHSALMEMNGDKAPGPDGFTVAFWQNAWDFTKEEIMEMFKEFHEHKPLLGASTILFWC
;
A
#
# COMPACT_ATOMS: atom_id res chain seq x y z
N MET A 1 -3.04 33.72 11.65
CA MET A 1 -4.28 32.93 11.58
C MET A 1 -4.36 32.31 10.20
N GLY A 2 -4.57 30.99 10.11
CA GLY A 2 -4.78 30.32 8.83
C GLY A 2 -6.13 30.71 8.24
N ARG A 3 -6.20 30.86 6.92
CA ARG A 3 -7.45 31.07 6.18
C ARG A 3 -7.43 30.22 4.92
N ILE A 4 -8.57 29.69 4.53
CA ILE A 4 -8.72 28.87 3.32
C ILE A 4 -9.85 29.42 2.46
N LYS A 5 -9.80 29.15 1.16
CA LYS A 5 -10.87 29.50 0.24
C LYS A 5 -11.58 28.24 -0.20
N VAL A 6 -12.85 28.08 0.16
CA VAL A 6 -13.70 26.94 -0.19
C VAL A 6 -14.88 27.48 -0.99
N ASN A 7 -15.16 26.92 -2.17
CA ASN A 7 -16.27 27.34 -3.06
C ASN A 7 -16.38 28.85 -3.36
N GLY A 8 -15.26 29.58 -3.29
CA GLY A 8 -15.26 31.02 -3.54
C GLY A 8 -15.22 31.89 -2.29
N GLU A 9 -15.53 31.35 -1.12
CA GLU A 9 -15.62 32.06 0.16
C GLU A 9 -14.39 31.84 1.04
N TRP A 10 -14.01 32.86 1.80
CA TRP A 10 -12.86 32.80 2.71
C TRP A 10 -13.33 32.39 4.10
N LEU A 11 -12.87 31.22 4.55
CA LEU A 11 -13.07 30.75 5.92
C LEU A 11 -11.87 31.17 6.77
N VAL A 12 -12.14 31.74 7.93
CA VAL A 12 -11.13 32.37 8.80
C VAL A 12 -11.26 31.91 10.25
N GLU A 13 -12.45 31.49 10.69
CA GLU A 13 -12.66 30.89 12.00
C GLU A 13 -12.04 29.49 12.03
N GLU A 14 -11.41 29.11 13.15
CA GLU A 14 -10.56 27.92 13.20
C GLU A 14 -11.37 26.63 12.99
N GLN A 15 -12.59 26.58 13.53
CA GLN A 15 -13.48 25.43 13.37
C GLN A 15 -14.02 25.35 11.94
N GLU A 16 -14.43 26.47 11.35
CA GLU A 16 -14.82 26.58 9.93
C GLU A 16 -13.69 26.17 8.98
N VAL A 17 -12.44 26.56 9.28
CA VAL A 17 -11.27 26.16 8.49
C VAL A 17 -11.05 24.64 8.57
N LYS A 18 -11.16 24.04 9.77
CA LYS A 18 -11.03 22.58 9.94
C LYS A 18 -12.14 21.84 9.21
N GLU A 19 -13.40 22.24 9.41
CA GLU A 19 -14.56 21.63 8.77
C GLU A 19 -14.51 21.81 7.24
N GLY A 20 -14.09 22.97 6.76
CA GLY A 20 -13.90 23.24 5.33
C GLY A 20 -12.85 22.35 4.67
N ILE A 21 -11.73 22.07 5.36
CA ILE A 21 -10.71 21.12 4.87
C ILE A 21 -11.29 19.71 4.83
N VAL A 22 -11.88 19.23 5.93
CA VAL A 22 -12.43 17.87 6.03
C VAL A 22 -13.48 17.63 4.94
N ASN A 23 -14.44 18.54 4.80
CA ASN A 23 -15.52 18.41 3.81
C ASN A 23 -14.98 18.44 2.38
N SER A 24 -13.99 19.30 2.10
CA SER A 24 -13.37 19.38 0.77
C SER A 24 -12.65 18.08 0.40
N PHE A 25 -11.86 17.51 1.31
CA PHE A 25 -11.21 16.22 1.07
C PHE A 25 -12.20 15.06 1.03
N GLN A 26 -13.24 15.07 1.87
CA GLN A 26 -14.31 14.06 1.78
C GLN A 26 -15.02 14.11 0.44
N GLN A 27 -15.35 15.30 -0.08
CA GLN A 27 -15.91 15.42 -1.43
C GLN A 27 -14.94 14.91 -2.48
N LEU A 28 -13.67 15.31 -2.46
CA LEU A 28 -12.67 14.81 -3.43
C LEU A 28 -12.50 13.29 -3.39
N LEU A 29 -12.66 12.68 -2.21
CA LEU A 29 -12.49 11.24 -2.00
C LEU A 29 -13.79 10.43 -2.15
N THR A 30 -14.95 11.09 -2.19
CA THR A 30 -16.29 10.47 -2.29
C THR A 30 -16.98 10.78 -3.61
N GLU A 31 -16.59 11.87 -4.29
CA GLU A 31 -16.87 12.03 -5.70
C GLU A 31 -16.40 10.75 -6.36
N ASP A 32 -17.34 10.09 -7.04
CA ASP A 32 -17.08 8.97 -7.93
C ASP A 32 -16.27 9.53 -9.10
N MET A 33 -15.01 9.87 -8.80
CA MET A 33 -13.97 10.07 -9.75
C MET A 33 -13.85 8.71 -10.40
N VAL A 34 -14.68 8.48 -11.41
CA VAL A 34 -14.40 7.55 -12.48
C VAL A 34 -13.08 8.05 -13.03
N TRP A 35 -11.99 7.63 -12.40
CA TRP A 35 -10.63 7.84 -12.83
C TRP A 35 -10.49 6.91 -14.03
N GLN A 36 -11.22 7.22 -15.11
CA GLN A 36 -10.82 6.85 -16.45
C GLN A 36 -9.59 7.69 -16.71
N ALA A 37 -8.44 7.21 -16.22
CA ALA A 37 -7.27 7.37 -17.03
C ALA A 37 -7.70 6.91 -18.43
N ASP A 38 -7.68 7.81 -19.40
CA ASP A 38 -7.73 7.41 -20.79
C ASP A 38 -6.37 6.74 -21.04
N ILE A 39 -6.29 5.47 -20.63
CA ILE A 39 -5.12 4.60 -20.83
C ILE A 39 -5.02 4.25 -22.33
N GLY A 40 -5.85 4.82 -23.21
CA GLY A 40 -5.88 4.54 -24.64
C GLY A 40 -5.88 3.04 -24.93
N ASN A 41 -5.31 2.66 -26.08
CA ASN A 41 -4.95 1.28 -26.38
C ASN A 41 -3.52 0.98 -25.86
N ILE A 42 -3.23 1.20 -24.57
CA ILE A 42 -2.00 0.62 -24.01
C ILE A 42 -2.15 -0.90 -24.06
N GLN A 43 -1.38 -1.51 -24.96
CA GLN A 43 -1.17 -2.94 -24.96
C GLN A 43 -0.34 -3.28 -23.73
N VAL A 44 -1.02 -3.64 -22.64
CA VAL A 44 -0.35 -4.32 -21.53
C VAL A 44 -0.06 -5.72 -22.02
N GLY A 45 1.23 -6.03 -22.18
CA GLY A 45 1.64 -7.38 -22.55
C GLY A 45 1.29 -8.36 -21.44
N CYS A 46 0.73 -9.51 -21.81
CA CYS A 46 0.59 -10.63 -20.90
C CYS A 46 1.98 -11.21 -20.61
N ILE A 47 2.27 -11.49 -19.35
CA ILE A 47 3.44 -12.28 -18.96
C ILE A 47 3.24 -13.73 -19.41
N SER A 48 4.33 -14.48 -19.57
CA SER A 48 4.21 -15.90 -19.90
C SER A 48 3.58 -16.65 -18.72
N GLN A 49 2.94 -17.80 -19.01
CA GLN A 49 2.42 -18.68 -17.95
C GLN A 49 3.52 -19.07 -16.96
N GLN A 50 4.74 -19.29 -17.44
CA GLN A 50 5.90 -19.60 -16.60
C GLN A 50 6.24 -18.43 -15.65
N ASP A 51 6.21 -17.19 -16.14
CA ASP A 51 6.46 -16.02 -15.30
C ASP A 51 5.34 -15.85 -14.28
N ALA A 52 4.08 -16.06 -14.66
CA ALA A 52 2.93 -16.01 -13.76
C ALA A 52 3.08 -17.05 -12.62
N GLU A 53 3.40 -18.30 -12.96
CA GLU A 53 3.65 -19.35 -11.97
C GLU A 53 4.83 -19.01 -11.05
N SER A 54 5.87 -18.35 -11.58
CA SER A 54 7.02 -17.93 -10.77
C SER A 54 6.67 -16.84 -9.74
N LEU A 55 5.64 -16.04 -9.98
CA LEU A 55 5.16 -15.03 -9.03
C LEU A 55 4.28 -15.63 -7.92
N GLU A 56 3.81 -16.86 -8.10
CA GLU A 56 2.94 -17.57 -7.15
C GLU A 56 3.72 -18.50 -6.23
N VAL A 57 5.04 -18.57 -6.29
CA VAL A 57 5.85 -19.39 -5.38
C VAL A 57 5.98 -18.73 -3.99
N PRO A 58 6.17 -19.50 -2.91
CA PRO A 58 6.42 -18.94 -1.59
C PRO A 58 7.67 -18.04 -1.54
N PHE A 59 7.60 -16.97 -0.77
CA PHE A 59 8.73 -16.05 -0.55
C PHE A 59 9.92 -16.76 0.09
N ALA A 60 11.11 -16.48 -0.42
CA ALA A 60 12.36 -16.93 0.19
C ALA A 60 12.79 -16.01 1.34
N GLU A 61 13.48 -16.57 2.33
CA GLU A 61 14.01 -15.80 3.46
C GLU A 61 14.87 -14.62 2.99
N ILE A 62 15.70 -14.84 1.97
CA ILE A 62 16.57 -13.79 1.41
C ILE A 62 15.77 -12.63 0.80
N GLU A 63 14.60 -12.90 0.22
CA GLU A 63 13.75 -11.86 -0.36
C GLU A 63 13.13 -10.98 0.73
N ILE A 64 12.57 -11.63 1.76
CA ILE A 64 11.96 -10.94 2.89
C ILE A 64 13.03 -10.13 3.65
N HIS A 65 14.19 -10.75 3.92
CA HIS A 65 15.28 -10.08 4.60
C HIS A 65 15.82 -8.90 3.80
N SER A 66 16.03 -9.06 2.49
CA SER A 66 16.54 -7.97 1.65
C SER A 66 15.55 -6.81 1.58
N ALA A 67 14.26 -7.11 1.39
CA ALA A 67 13.21 -6.09 1.40
C ALA A 67 13.16 -5.35 2.74
N LEU A 68 13.28 -6.06 3.87
CA LEU A 68 13.33 -5.46 5.21
C LEU A 68 14.55 -4.52 5.36
N MET A 69 15.72 -4.93 4.87
CA MET A 69 16.95 -4.12 4.97
C MET A 69 16.95 -2.91 4.05
N GLU A 70 16.26 -2.97 2.91
CA GLU A 70 16.13 -1.85 1.97
C GLU A 70 15.16 -0.76 2.45
N MET A 71 14.29 -1.07 3.41
CA MET A 71 13.37 -0.09 3.97
C MET A 71 14.08 0.97 4.83
N ASN A 72 13.62 2.22 4.75
CA ASN A 72 14.11 3.28 5.62
C ASN A 72 13.67 3.03 7.09
N GLY A 73 14.66 2.85 7.97
CA GLY A 73 14.46 2.57 9.40
C GLY A 73 13.73 3.68 10.17
N ASP A 74 13.88 4.94 9.74
CA ASP A 74 13.32 6.14 10.37
C ASP A 74 11.85 6.43 9.97
N LYS A 75 11.19 5.47 9.32
CA LYS A 75 9.75 5.57 9.04
C LYS A 75 8.96 5.68 10.36
N ALA A 76 7.82 6.37 10.27
CA ALA A 76 6.90 6.49 11.39
C ALA A 76 6.55 5.11 11.98
N PRO A 77 6.48 4.97 13.31
CA PRO A 77 6.22 3.70 13.95
C PRO A 77 4.82 3.18 13.60
N GLY A 78 4.68 1.86 13.66
CA GLY A 78 3.38 1.21 13.57
C GLY A 78 2.48 1.56 14.77
N PRO A 79 1.23 1.07 14.77
CA PRO A 79 0.34 1.17 15.93
C PRO A 79 0.91 0.52 17.20
N ASP A 80 1.89 -0.37 17.05
CA ASP A 80 2.67 -1.02 18.11
C ASP A 80 3.76 -0.13 18.73
N GLY A 81 4.06 1.01 18.12
CA GLY A 81 5.12 1.94 18.55
C GLY A 81 6.52 1.56 18.07
N PHE A 82 6.68 0.48 17.30
CA PHE A 82 7.98 0.08 16.75
C PHE A 82 8.20 0.65 15.35
N THR A 83 9.42 1.10 15.08
CA THR A 83 9.85 1.51 13.74
C THR A 83 10.41 0.32 12.96
N VAL A 84 10.63 0.49 11.67
CA VAL A 84 11.29 -0.52 10.82
C VAL A 84 12.68 -0.88 11.34
N ALA A 85 13.40 0.09 11.92
CA ALA A 85 14.73 -0.13 12.49
C ALA A 85 14.73 -1.16 13.62
N PHE A 86 13.64 -1.28 14.40
CA PHE A 86 13.51 -2.33 15.41
C PHE A 86 13.55 -3.72 14.75
N TRP A 87 12.72 -3.94 13.73
CA TRP A 87 12.63 -5.21 13.02
C TRP A 87 13.92 -5.56 12.27
N GLN A 88 14.62 -4.57 11.72
CA GLN A 88 15.94 -4.76 11.11
C GLN A 88 16.97 -5.27 12.13
N ASN A 89 17.01 -4.67 13.33
CA ASN A 89 17.94 -5.10 14.39
C ASN A 89 17.53 -6.42 15.06
N ALA A 90 16.23 -6.72 15.09
CA ALA A 90 15.67 -7.90 15.73
C ALA A 90 15.53 -9.10 14.78
N TRP A 91 15.96 -9.00 13.52
CA TRP A 91 15.76 -10.03 12.49
C TRP A 91 16.13 -11.43 12.98
N ASP A 92 17.35 -11.61 13.52
CA ASP A 92 17.81 -12.93 13.98
C ASP A 92 16.95 -13.53 15.11
N PHE A 93 16.20 -12.70 15.82
CA PHE A 93 15.27 -13.12 16.87
C PHE A 93 13.85 -13.37 16.36
N THR A 94 13.39 -12.63 15.35
CA THR A 94 12.00 -12.66 14.88
C THR A 94 11.80 -13.38 13.54
N LYS A 95 12.89 -13.81 12.89
CA LYS A 95 12.83 -14.34 11.52
C LYS A 95 11.95 -15.56 11.41
N GLU A 96 11.96 -16.47 12.38
CA GLU A 96 11.16 -17.69 12.33
C GLU A 96 9.66 -17.36 12.31
N GLU A 97 9.20 -16.48 13.20
CA GLU A 97 7.80 -16.04 13.23
C GLU A 97 7.41 -15.24 11.98
N ILE A 98 8.31 -14.40 11.48
CA ILE A 98 8.07 -13.64 10.23
C ILE A 98 7.93 -14.61 9.05
N MET A 99 8.82 -15.59 8.92
CA MET A 99 8.76 -16.60 7.86
C MET A 99 7.49 -17.43 7.95
N GLU A 100 7.06 -17.81 9.16
CA GLU A 100 5.79 -18.53 9.36
C GLU A 100 4.58 -17.68 8.94
N MET A 101 4.54 -16.40 9.32
CA MET A 101 3.50 -15.46 8.87
C MET A 101 3.44 -15.34 7.34
N PHE A 102 4.58 -15.23 6.64
CA PHE A 102 4.59 -15.15 5.18
C PHE A 102 4.14 -16.47 4.52
N LYS A 103 4.46 -17.60 5.14
CA LYS A 103 3.96 -18.91 4.71
C LYS A 103 2.45 -19.01 4.88
N GLU A 104 1.91 -18.64 6.04
CA GLU A 104 0.47 -18.61 6.28
C GLU A 104 -0.26 -17.67 5.31
N PHE A 105 0.35 -16.52 5.02
CA PHE A 105 -0.16 -15.56 4.04
C PHE A 105 -0.26 -16.18 2.65
N HIS A 106 0.77 -16.90 2.20
CA HIS A 106 0.76 -17.61 0.92
C HIS A 106 -0.34 -18.68 0.85
N GLU A 107 -0.52 -19.45 1.92
CA GLU A 107 -1.50 -20.55 1.97
C GLU A 107 -2.96 -20.07 2.06
N HIS A 108 -3.23 -18.99 2.80
CA HIS A 108 -4.61 -18.57 3.14
C HIS A 108 -5.07 -17.30 2.44
N LYS A 109 -4.14 -16.49 1.94
CA LYS A 109 -4.42 -15.24 1.23
C LYS A 109 -3.48 -15.11 0.01
N PRO A 110 -3.52 -16.07 -0.95
CA PRO A 110 -2.86 -15.84 -2.22
C PRO A 110 -3.42 -14.53 -2.76
N LEU A 111 -2.53 -13.53 -2.93
CA LEU A 111 -2.81 -12.17 -3.37
C LEU A 111 -3.90 -12.18 -4.44
N LEU A 112 -5.18 -12.05 -4.04
CA LEU A 112 -6.34 -12.17 -4.92
C LEU A 112 -6.10 -13.22 -6.02
N GLY A 113 -6.05 -14.49 -5.63
CA GLY A 113 -5.45 -15.61 -6.36
C GLY A 113 -5.54 -15.60 -7.89
N ALA A 114 -4.55 -16.19 -8.55
CA ALA A 114 -4.40 -16.66 -9.94
C ALA A 114 -5.47 -16.27 -10.99
N SER A 115 -6.76 -16.31 -10.65
CA SER A 115 -7.85 -15.69 -11.38
C SER A 115 -7.61 -14.22 -11.75
N THR A 116 -7.01 -13.37 -10.91
CA THR A 116 -6.83 -11.94 -11.27
C THR A 116 -5.72 -11.74 -12.32
N ILE A 117 -4.74 -12.65 -12.40
CA ILE A 117 -3.69 -12.63 -13.45
C ILE A 117 -4.26 -13.19 -14.76
N LEU A 118 -5.13 -14.22 -14.70
CA LEU A 118 -5.87 -14.71 -15.86
C LEU A 118 -6.89 -13.70 -16.42
N PHE A 119 -7.35 -12.74 -15.61
CA PHE A 119 -8.17 -11.61 -16.08
C PHE A 119 -7.36 -10.50 -16.79
N TRP A 120 -6.03 -10.64 -16.86
CA TRP A 120 -5.16 -9.81 -17.72
C TRP A 120 -4.79 -10.51 -19.04
N CYS A 121 -5.53 -11.56 -19.42
CA CYS A 121 -5.62 -12.09 -20.78
C CYS A 121 -7.03 -11.88 -21.36
#